data_AF-A0A166D568-F1
#
_entry.id   AF-A0A166D568-F1
#
_cell.length_a   1.000
_cell.length_b   1.000
_cell.length_c   1.000
_cell.angle_alpha   90.00
_cell.angle_beta   90.00
_cell.angle_gamma   90.00
#
_symmetry.space_group_name_H-M   'P 1'
#
loop_
_entity.id
_entity.type
_entity.pdbx_description
1 polymer ?
#
loop_
_entity_poly.entity_id
_entity_poly.type
_entity_poly.pdbx_seq_one_letter_code
_entity_poly.pdbx_strand_id
1 'polypeptide(L)'
;VPQWDGNDDILARWMDKINTLSCRSEDIHRELGNIVPGRFTGLAETWYWSIPPAHREAMEKSWTTLKVAMHNYWMNPQWLERQKIRANLARFREAAHSHELPSAYVVRKLDLLHIVYDWSDTETIRQIMNEAPSSWSPILQPQFCNTIVEFQNAVKYHEENLV
;
A
#
# COMPACT_ATOMS: atom_id res chain seq x y z
N VAL A 1 11.50 11.02 6.87
CA VAL A 1 11.45 9.87 5.93
C VAL A 1 11.11 8.60 6.72
N PRO A 2 10.02 7.88 6.39
CA PRO A 2 9.60 6.66 7.10
C PRO A 2 10.64 5.54 6.95
N GLN A 3 10.72 4.65 7.96
CA GLN A 3 11.56 3.45 7.88
C GLN A 3 10.85 2.33 7.13
N TRP A 4 11.63 1.38 6.59
CA TRP A 4 11.14 0.15 5.99
C TRP A 4 12.12 -0.99 6.26
N ASP A 5 11.59 -2.16 6.59
CA ASP A 5 12.32 -3.34 7.06
C ASP A 5 12.52 -4.42 5.99
N GLY A 6 12.00 -4.20 4.79
CA GLY A 6 11.96 -5.20 3.72
C GLY A 6 10.65 -5.98 3.66
N ASN A 7 9.65 -5.63 4.48
CA ASN A 7 8.32 -6.22 4.39
C ASN A 7 7.63 -5.82 3.08
N ASP A 8 7.48 -6.79 2.19
CA ASP A 8 6.94 -6.61 0.84
C ASP A 8 5.44 -6.27 0.83
N ASP A 9 4.73 -6.62 1.91
CA ASP A 9 3.32 -6.35 2.11
C ASP A 9 2.98 -4.88 2.38
N ILE A 10 3.96 -4.08 2.82
CA ILE A 10 3.79 -2.65 3.07
C ILE A 10 4.63 -1.78 2.13
N LEU A 11 5.41 -2.40 1.24
CA LEU A 11 6.37 -1.72 0.36
C LEU A 11 5.69 -0.64 -0.48
N ALA A 12 4.60 -0.96 -1.17
CA ALA A 12 3.93 -0.01 -2.05
C ALA A 12 3.38 1.21 -1.30
N ARG A 13 2.73 1.00 -0.13
CA ARG A 13 2.27 2.09 0.73
C ARG A 13 3.42 2.92 1.28
N TRP A 14 4.53 2.28 1.64
CA TRP A 14 5.73 2.99 2.07
C TRP A 14 6.32 3.82 0.92
N MET A 15 6.40 3.28 -0.30
CA MET A 15 6.88 3.99 -1.49
C MET A 15 5.99 5.17 -1.85
N ASP A 16 4.68 5.06 -1.68
CA ASP A 16 3.75 6.17 -1.91
C ASP A 16 4.04 7.36 -0.99
N LYS A 17 4.29 7.10 0.30
CA LYS A 17 4.73 8.15 1.25
C LYS A 17 6.02 8.82 0.80
N ILE A 18 6.99 8.06 0.25
CA ILE A 18 8.23 8.64 -0.28
C ILE A 18 7.96 9.44 -1.57
N ASN A 19 7.11 8.95 -2.47
CA ASN A 19 6.70 9.66 -3.69
C ASN A 19 6.10 11.03 -3.33
N THR A 20 5.18 11.09 -2.35
CA THR A 20 4.60 12.36 -1.88
C THR A 20 5.66 13.33 -1.36
N LEU A 21 6.66 12.84 -0.62
CA LEU A 21 7.79 13.67 -0.18
C LEU A 21 8.61 14.18 -1.37
N SER A 22 8.86 13.32 -2.35
CA SER A 22 9.67 13.65 -3.52
C SER A 22 9.06 14.73 -4.42
N CYS A 23 7.73 14.89 -4.42
CA CYS A 23 7.05 15.91 -5.20
C CYS A 23 7.16 17.33 -4.60
N ARG A 24 7.72 17.49 -3.40
CA ARG A 24 7.77 18.79 -2.71
C ARG A 24 8.75 19.78 -3.34
N SER A 25 9.89 19.29 -3.83
CA SER A 25 10.86 20.08 -4.60
C SER A 25 11.86 19.15 -5.30
N GLU A 26 12.53 19.68 -6.31
CA GLU A 26 13.61 18.96 -7.02
C GLU A 26 14.78 18.63 -6.08
N ASP A 27 15.11 19.52 -5.15
CA ASP A 27 16.16 19.26 -4.15
C ASP A 27 15.76 18.10 -3.23
N ILE A 28 14.53 18.07 -2.71
CA ILE A 28 14.05 16.95 -1.90
C ILE A 28 14.07 15.66 -2.71
N HIS A 29 13.64 15.70 -3.97
CA HIS A 29 13.69 14.55 -4.86
C HIS A 29 15.12 13.97 -4.99
N ARG A 30 16.13 14.83 -5.14
CA ARG A 30 17.54 14.43 -5.22
C ARG A 30 18.05 13.87 -3.90
N GLU A 31 17.85 14.61 -2.81
CA GLU A 31 18.34 14.23 -1.47
C GLU A 31 17.72 12.93 -0.96
N LEU A 32 16.46 12.62 -1.32
CA LEU A 32 15.83 11.36 -0.96
C LEU A 32 16.59 10.13 -1.46
N GLY A 33 17.35 10.23 -2.56
CA GLY A 33 18.20 9.14 -3.05
C GLY A 33 19.24 8.71 -2.01
N ASN A 34 19.84 9.67 -1.29
CA ASN A 34 20.84 9.42 -0.24
C ASN A 34 20.21 9.20 1.15
N ILE A 35 19.07 9.85 1.44
CA ILE A 35 18.45 9.78 2.77
C ILE A 35 17.74 8.45 3.00
N VAL A 36 17.03 7.94 1.99
CA VAL A 36 16.19 6.74 2.13
C VAL A 36 16.99 5.50 2.53
N PRO A 37 18.18 5.21 1.97
CA PRO A 37 18.98 4.06 2.39
C PRO A 37 19.31 4.05 3.88
N GLY A 38 19.59 5.22 4.48
CA GLY A 38 19.80 5.36 5.92
C GLY A 38 18.54 5.15 6.79
N ARG A 39 17.39 4.89 6.17
CA ARG A 39 16.11 4.55 6.82
C ARG A 39 15.68 3.11 6.58
N PHE A 40 16.47 2.34 5.82
CA PHE A 40 16.26 0.90 5.76
C PHE A 40 16.65 0.24 7.08
N THR A 41 15.96 -0.86 7.37
CA THR A 41 16.20 -1.73 8.52
C THR A 41 16.03 -3.18 8.06
N GLY A 42 16.41 -4.16 8.89
CA GLY A 42 16.09 -5.57 8.62
C GLY A 42 16.60 -6.10 7.28
N LEU A 43 15.71 -6.70 6.49
CA LEU A 43 16.04 -7.28 5.18
C LEU A 43 16.34 -6.20 4.15
N ALA A 44 15.67 -5.04 4.20
CA ALA A 44 15.94 -3.93 3.30
C ALA A 44 17.36 -3.38 3.48
N GLU A 45 17.82 -3.27 4.73
CA GLU A 45 19.17 -2.82 5.04
C GLU A 45 20.21 -3.85 4.57
N THR A 46 20.00 -5.12 4.89
CA THR A 46 20.86 -6.22 4.43
C THR A 46 20.98 -6.25 2.91
N TRP A 47 19.87 -6.12 2.20
CA TRP A 47 19.85 -6.03 0.74
C TRP A 47 20.67 -4.85 0.25
N TYR A 48 20.41 -3.65 0.77
CA TYR A 48 21.09 -2.45 0.30
C TYR A 48 22.61 -2.55 0.50
N TRP A 49 23.09 -3.01 1.67
CA TRP A 49 24.53 -3.15 1.93
C TRP A 49 25.20 -4.32 1.20
N SER A 50 24.43 -5.26 0.65
CA SER A 50 24.97 -6.30 -0.24
C SER A 50 25.40 -5.77 -1.62
N ILE A 51 24.95 -4.56 -1.99
CA ILE A 51 25.20 -3.95 -3.29
C ILE A 51 26.59 -3.29 -3.32
N PRO A 52 27.40 -3.50 -4.37
CA PRO A 52 28.72 -2.87 -4.51
C PRO A 52 28.64 -1.33 -4.44
N PRO A 53 29.63 -0.64 -3.85
CA PRO A 53 29.60 0.82 -3.66
C PRO A 53 29.27 1.62 -4.93
N ALA A 54 29.91 1.30 -6.06
CA ALA A 54 29.66 1.99 -7.33
C ALA A 54 28.20 1.90 -7.81
N HIS A 55 27.51 0.79 -7.51
CA HIS A 55 26.10 0.63 -7.84
C HIS A 55 25.21 1.41 -6.86
N ARG A 56 25.59 1.46 -5.57
CA ARG A 56 24.89 2.28 -4.56
C ARG A 56 24.97 3.77 -4.88
N GLU A 57 26.14 4.27 -5.25
CA GLU A 57 26.33 5.65 -5.70
C GLU A 57 25.42 6.00 -6.89
N ALA A 58 25.23 5.06 -7.83
CA ALA A 58 24.32 5.25 -8.95
C ALA A 58 22.84 5.26 -8.51
N MET A 59 22.47 4.42 -7.53
CA MET A 59 21.13 4.38 -6.94
C MET A 59 20.80 5.66 -6.17
N GLU A 60 21.77 6.25 -5.49
CA GLU A 60 21.61 7.38 -4.58
C GLU A 60 21.48 8.75 -5.26
N LYS A 61 21.58 8.80 -6.59
CA LYS A 61 21.48 10.07 -7.36
C LYS A 61 20.18 10.82 -7.15
N SER A 62 19.07 10.11 -7.01
CA SER A 62 17.76 10.67 -6.72
C SER A 62 16.79 9.60 -6.22
N TRP A 63 15.60 10.03 -5.77
CA TRP A 63 14.52 9.11 -5.49
C TRP A 63 14.18 8.24 -6.73
N THR A 64 14.23 8.81 -7.94
CA THR A 64 13.94 8.04 -9.17
C THR A 64 14.90 6.87 -9.35
N THR A 65 16.20 7.09 -9.22
CA THR A 65 17.20 6.02 -9.41
C THR A 65 17.09 4.94 -8.34
N LEU A 66 16.86 5.33 -7.09
CA LEU A 66 16.67 4.39 -6.00
C LEU A 66 15.37 3.59 -6.18
N LYS A 67 14.28 4.25 -6.55
CA LYS A 67 12.97 3.64 -6.82
C LYS A 67 13.06 2.57 -7.91
N VAL A 68 13.80 2.82 -8.98
CA VAL A 68 14.03 1.82 -10.05
C VAL A 68 14.75 0.59 -9.52
N ALA A 69 15.81 0.77 -8.73
CA ALA A 69 16.53 -0.35 -8.14
C ALA A 69 15.67 -1.17 -7.17
N MET A 70 14.86 -0.48 -6.34
CA MET A 70 13.89 -1.13 -5.46
C MET A 70 12.84 -1.92 -6.24
N HIS A 71 12.27 -1.31 -7.29
CA HIS A 71 11.29 -1.97 -8.15
C HIS A 71 11.86 -3.25 -8.77
N ASN A 72 13.08 -3.20 -9.32
CA ASN A 72 13.69 -4.34 -9.99
C ASN A 72 13.98 -5.52 -9.05
N TYR A 73 14.33 -5.25 -7.78
CA TYR A 73 14.62 -6.32 -6.82
C TYR A 73 13.35 -6.83 -6.10
N TRP A 74 12.54 -5.91 -5.57
CA TRP A 74 11.43 -6.25 -4.67
C TRP A 74 10.08 -6.43 -5.37
N MET A 75 9.83 -5.72 -6.48
CA MET A 75 8.53 -5.69 -7.16
C MET A 75 8.56 -6.50 -8.48
N ASN A 76 9.13 -7.69 -8.43
CA ASN A 76 9.21 -8.59 -9.58
C ASN A 76 7.83 -9.23 -9.92
N PRO A 77 7.68 -9.91 -11.08
CA PRO A 77 6.39 -10.50 -11.47
C PRO A 77 5.80 -11.47 -10.43
N GLN A 78 6.65 -12.23 -9.73
CA GLN A 78 6.20 -13.14 -8.68
C GLN A 78 5.61 -12.37 -7.48
N TRP A 79 6.22 -11.25 -7.10
CA TRP A 79 5.65 -10.36 -6.09
C TRP A 79 4.28 -9.84 -6.52
N LEU A 80 4.15 -9.39 -7.77
CA LEU A 80 2.88 -8.88 -8.30
C LEU A 80 1.76 -9.93 -8.24
N GLU A 81 2.06 -11.19 -8.60
CA GLU A 81 1.08 -12.28 -8.49
C GLU A 81 0.66 -12.53 -7.04
N ARG A 82 1.60 -12.55 -6.08
CA ARG A 82 1.26 -12.71 -4.66
C ARG A 82 0.37 -11.58 -4.16
N GLN A 83 0.68 -10.34 -4.53
CA GLN A 83 -0.14 -9.18 -4.14
C GLN A 83 -1.54 -9.24 -4.77
N LYS A 84 -1.68 -9.70 -6.01
CA LYS A 84 -3.02 -9.92 -6.63
C LYS A 84 -3.84 -10.97 -5.88
N ILE A 85 -3.22 -12.09 -5.52
CA ILE A 85 -3.90 -13.15 -4.76
C ILE A 85 -4.35 -12.58 -3.41
N ARG A 86 -3.46 -11.90 -2.69
CA ARG A 86 -3.75 -11.29 -1.40
C ARG A 86 -4.86 -10.24 -1.49
N ALA A 87 -4.79 -9.34 -2.47
CA ALA A 87 -5.78 -8.31 -2.69
C ALA A 87 -7.16 -8.88 -2.99
N ASN A 88 -7.26 -9.94 -3.78
CA ASN A 88 -8.53 -10.57 -4.10
C ASN A 88 -9.12 -11.38 -2.95
N LEU A 89 -8.29 -12.16 -2.25
CA LEU A 89 -8.76 -13.08 -1.20
C LEU A 89 -8.93 -12.44 0.19
N ALA A 90 -8.41 -11.23 0.42
CA ALA A 90 -8.51 -10.55 1.71
C ALA A 90 -9.98 -10.35 2.12
N ARG A 91 -10.36 -10.88 3.28
CA ARG A 91 -11.74 -10.81 3.81
C ARG A 91 -11.81 -10.09 5.14
N PHE A 92 -13.01 -9.60 5.47
CA PHE A 92 -13.28 -9.07 6.80
C PHE A 92 -13.09 -10.17 7.84
N ARG A 93 -12.30 -9.89 8.88
CA ARG A 93 -12.01 -10.84 9.98
C ARG A 93 -11.47 -12.20 9.55
N GLU A 94 -10.59 -12.21 8.55
CA GLU A 94 -9.79 -13.39 8.24
C GLU A 94 -8.85 -13.78 9.39
N ALA A 95 -8.23 -14.96 9.32
CA ALA A 95 -7.48 -15.55 10.44
C ALA A 95 -6.44 -14.60 11.07
N ALA A 96 -5.69 -13.85 10.26
CA ALA A 96 -4.69 -12.89 10.73
C ALA A 96 -5.28 -11.56 11.26
N HIS A 97 -6.57 -11.33 11.03
CA HIS A 97 -7.29 -10.08 11.29
C HIS A 97 -8.61 -10.33 12.04
N SER A 98 -8.69 -11.37 12.87
CA SER A 98 -9.96 -11.87 13.44
C SER A 98 -10.74 -10.85 14.28
N HIS A 99 -10.07 -9.81 14.80
CA HIS A 99 -10.66 -8.76 15.63
C HIS A 99 -10.72 -7.40 14.90
N GLU A 100 -10.57 -7.43 13.57
CA GLU A 100 -10.57 -6.24 12.74
C GLU A 100 -11.92 -5.52 12.80
N LEU A 101 -11.85 -4.19 12.88
CA LEU A 101 -13.01 -3.31 12.78
C LEU A 101 -13.41 -3.11 11.32
N PRO A 102 -14.70 -2.86 11.01
CA PRO A 102 -15.16 -2.58 9.66
C PRO A 102 -14.33 -1.52 8.92
N SER A 103 -14.03 -0.40 9.58
CA SER A 103 -13.21 0.67 8.98
C SER A 103 -11.77 0.22 8.71
N ALA A 104 -11.19 -0.57 9.60
CA ALA A 104 -9.84 -1.11 9.44
C ALA A 104 -9.76 -2.08 8.25
N TYR A 105 -10.77 -2.93 8.07
CA TYR A 105 -10.88 -3.80 6.90
C TYR A 105 -10.96 -3.02 5.60
N VAL A 106 -11.81 -1.99 5.54
CA VAL A 106 -11.95 -1.16 4.34
C VAL A 106 -10.63 -0.49 3.98
N VAL A 107 -9.92 0.09 4.96
CA VAL A 107 -8.60 0.70 4.75
C VAL A 107 -7.57 -0.35 4.27
N ARG A 108 -7.53 -1.53 4.89
CA ARG A 108 -6.60 -2.60 4.51
C ARG A 108 -6.89 -3.13 3.11
N LYS A 109 -8.15 -3.39 2.78
CA LYS A 109 -8.57 -3.88 1.46
C LYS A 109 -8.29 -2.85 0.38
N LEU A 110 -8.54 -1.57 0.66
CA LEU A 110 -8.20 -0.45 -0.22
C LEU A 110 -6.70 -0.40 -0.51
N ASP A 111 -5.86 -0.45 0.54
CA ASP A 111 -4.41 -0.49 0.42
C ASP A 111 -3.98 -1.64 -0.50
N LEU A 112 -4.54 -2.84 -0.33
CA LEU A 112 -4.19 -4.00 -1.17
C LEU A 112 -4.61 -3.84 -2.64
N LEU A 113 -5.80 -3.30 -2.90
CA LEU A 113 -6.33 -3.15 -4.26
C LEU A 113 -5.54 -2.10 -5.06
N HIS A 114 -5.23 -0.95 -4.46
CA HIS A 114 -4.46 0.12 -5.11
C HIS A 114 -3.02 -0.29 -5.47
N ILE A 115 -2.49 -1.35 -4.86
CA ILE A 115 -1.16 -1.87 -5.20
C ILE A 115 -1.16 -2.51 -6.59
N VAL A 116 -2.27 -3.12 -6.98
CA VAL A 116 -2.31 -4.04 -8.14
C VAL A 116 -3.32 -3.64 -9.21
N TYR A 117 -4.25 -2.75 -8.91
CA TYR A 117 -5.32 -2.32 -9.81
C TYR A 117 -5.41 -0.79 -9.88
N ASP A 118 -5.69 -0.28 -11.06
CA ASP A 118 -6.03 1.12 -11.35
C ASP A 118 -7.52 1.18 -11.70
N TRP A 119 -8.35 0.92 -10.69
CA TRP A 119 -9.81 0.89 -10.82
C TRP A 119 -10.41 2.22 -10.39
N SER A 120 -11.57 2.54 -10.96
CA SER A 120 -12.37 3.66 -10.46
C SER A 120 -12.83 3.42 -9.01
N ASP A 121 -13.18 4.50 -8.31
CA ASP A 121 -13.71 4.45 -6.95
C ASP A 121 -14.89 3.47 -6.84
N THR A 122 -15.83 3.49 -7.79
CA THR A 122 -17.01 2.62 -7.78
C THR A 122 -16.66 1.15 -7.98
N GLU A 123 -15.71 0.84 -8.87
CA GLU A 123 -15.18 -0.51 -9.06
C GLU A 123 -14.47 -1.03 -7.80
N THR A 124 -13.68 -0.16 -7.17
CA THR A 124 -12.96 -0.46 -5.92
C THR A 124 -13.92 -0.71 -4.76
N ILE A 125 -14.92 0.17 -4.56
CA ILE A 125 -15.97 0.00 -3.53
C ILE A 125 -16.70 -1.32 -3.73
N ARG A 126 -17.11 -1.63 -4.96
CA ARG A 126 -17.77 -2.89 -5.29
C ARG A 126 -16.89 -4.10 -4.95
N GLN A 127 -15.59 -4.05 -5.25
CA GLN A 127 -14.70 -5.16 -4.90
C GLN A 127 -14.49 -5.29 -3.39
N ILE A 128 -14.42 -4.19 -2.65
CA ILE A 128 -14.35 -4.24 -1.18
C ILE A 128 -15.60 -4.91 -0.61
N MET A 129 -16.77 -4.58 -1.14
CA MET A 129 -18.06 -5.13 -0.72
C MET A 129 -18.26 -6.60 -1.10
N ASN A 130 -17.63 -7.09 -2.17
CA ASN A 130 -17.72 -8.51 -2.57
C ASN A 130 -17.18 -9.48 -1.51
N GLU A 131 -16.17 -9.06 -0.75
CA GLU A 131 -15.53 -9.86 0.31
C GLU A 131 -15.92 -9.38 1.72
N ALA A 132 -16.88 -8.44 1.81
CA ALA A 132 -17.50 -8.00 3.05
C ALA A 132 -18.74 -8.86 3.39
N PRO A 133 -19.20 -8.89 4.66
CA PRO A 133 -20.45 -9.55 5.02
C PRO A 133 -21.64 -8.98 4.24
N SER A 134 -22.52 -9.85 3.74
CA SER A 134 -23.71 -9.43 2.97
C SER A 134 -24.68 -8.55 3.77
N SER A 135 -24.62 -8.62 5.11
CA SER A 135 -25.38 -7.76 6.03
C SER A 135 -25.00 -6.28 5.92
N TRP A 136 -23.82 -5.94 5.39
CA TRP A 136 -23.37 -4.55 5.25
C TRP A 136 -24.10 -3.79 4.15
N SER A 137 -24.45 -4.45 3.03
CA SER A 137 -25.09 -3.82 1.86
C SER A 137 -26.33 -2.98 2.19
N PRO A 138 -27.34 -3.47 2.94
CA PRO A 138 -28.51 -2.66 3.27
C PRO A 138 -28.20 -1.45 4.17
N ILE A 139 -27.11 -1.51 4.96
CA ILE A 139 -26.71 -0.45 5.89
C ILE A 139 -25.91 0.62 5.15
N LEU A 140 -24.91 0.20 4.36
CA LEU A 140 -23.98 1.10 3.68
C LEU A 140 -24.51 1.65 2.36
N GLN A 141 -25.38 0.90 1.70
CA GLN A 141 -25.96 1.24 0.39
C GLN A 141 -24.88 1.73 -0.61
N PRO A 142 -23.86 0.89 -0.92
CA PRO A 142 -22.66 1.29 -1.65
C PRO A 142 -22.94 1.89 -3.02
N GLN A 143 -24.09 1.61 -3.63
CA GLN A 143 -24.54 2.22 -4.88
C GLN A 143 -24.70 3.74 -4.82
N PHE A 144 -24.80 4.33 -3.62
CA PHE A 144 -24.88 5.77 -3.42
C PHE A 144 -23.55 6.41 -3.02
N CYS A 145 -22.49 5.60 -2.83
CA CYS A 145 -21.14 6.10 -2.58
C CYS A 145 -20.41 6.22 -3.93
N ASN A 146 -20.21 7.45 -4.40
CA ASN A 146 -19.52 7.70 -5.67
C ASN A 146 -18.01 7.85 -5.49
N THR A 147 -17.56 8.14 -4.27
CA THR A 147 -16.15 8.27 -3.92
C THR A 147 -15.74 7.34 -2.80
N ILE A 148 -14.45 6.98 -2.77
CA ILE A 148 -13.87 6.20 -1.67
C ILE A 148 -14.03 6.92 -0.32
N VAL A 149 -13.94 8.26 -0.32
CA VAL A 149 -14.08 9.08 0.88
C VAL A 149 -15.50 9.01 1.45
N GLU A 150 -16.53 9.12 0.60
CA GLU A 150 -17.93 8.92 1.00
C GLU A 150 -18.15 7.54 1.60
N PHE A 151 -17.62 6.50 0.94
CA PHE A 151 -17.73 5.13 1.42
C PHE A 151 -17.04 4.92 2.78
N GLN A 152 -15.81 5.43 2.94
CA GLN A 152 -15.08 5.37 4.22
C GLN A 152 -15.83 6.08 5.35
N ASN A 153 -16.42 7.24 5.07
CA ASN A 153 -17.23 7.99 6.04
C ASN A 153 -18.50 7.22 6.43
N ALA A 154 -19.19 6.61 5.46
CA ALA A 154 -20.38 5.78 5.72
C ALA A 154 -20.03 4.55 6.59
N VAL A 155 -18.93 3.86 6.27
CA VAL A 155 -18.43 2.72 7.06
C VAL A 155 -18.10 3.15 8.47
N LYS A 156 -17.42 4.28 8.66
CA LYS A 156 -17.06 4.77 9.99
C LYS A 156 -18.28 5.21 10.79
N TYR A 157 -19.25 5.86 10.15
CA TYR A 157 -20.49 6.31 10.79
C TYR A 157 -21.34 5.12 11.27
N HIS A 158 -21.38 4.03 10.51
CA HIS A 158 -22.15 2.83 10.84
C HIS A 158 -21.34 1.71 11.52
N GLU A 159 -20.10 1.96 11.96
CA GLU A 159 -19.14 0.93 12.37
C GLU A 159 -19.68 -0.06 13.42
N GLU A 160 -20.43 0.42 14.41
CA GLU A 160 -21.03 -0.41 15.46
C GLU A 160 -22.10 -1.37 14.92
N ASN A 161 -22.80 -1.00 13.85
CA ASN A 161 -23.84 -1.82 13.22
C ASN A 161 -23.30 -2.84 12.22
N LEU A 162 -22.00 -2.81 11.94
CA LEU A 162 -21.33 -3.65 10.92
C LEU A 162 -20.52 -4.82 11.54
N VAL A 163 -20.55 -4.97 12.87
CA VAL A 163 -19.79 -5.97 13.65
C VAL A 163 -20.41 -7.36 13.62
#